data_AF-A0A7W0Z072-F1
#
_entry.id   AF-A0A7W0Z072-F1
#
_cell.length_a   1.000
_cell.length_b   1.000
_cell.length_c   1.000
_cell.angle_alpha   90.00
_cell.angle_beta   90.00
_cell.angle_gamma   90.00
#
_symmetry.space_group_name_H-M   'P 1'
#
loop_
_entity.id
_entity.type
_entity.pdbx_description
1 polymer ?
#
loop_
_entity_poly.entity_id
_entity_poly.type
_entity_poly.pdbx_seq_one_letter_code
_entity_poly.pdbx_strand_id
1 'polypeptide(L)' 'MIERQIVWLQSSATSYVAICEACLAEPDDRTDVLSYRRAKVGGSLRLEADVGFVRCRRGHRLSIRRLTRVRTPI' A
#
# COMPACT_ATOMS: atom_id res chain seq x y z
N MET A 1 0.03 -7.49 -17.11
CA MET A 1 -0.93 -7.15 -16.05
C MET A 1 -0.12 -6.90 -14.79
N ILE A 2 -0.19 -5.70 -14.20
CA ILE A 2 0.53 -5.42 -12.95
C ILE A 2 -0.13 -6.26 -11.85
N GLU A 3 0.64 -7.15 -11.24
CA GLU A 3 0.22 -7.93 -10.09
C GLU A 3 -0.30 -7.00 -8.98
N ARG A 4 -1.33 -7.46 -8.27
CA ARG A 4 -2.01 -6.68 -7.25
C ARG A 4 -1.04 -6.32 -6.12
N GLN A 5 -0.64 -5.05 -6.06
CA GLN A 5 0.32 -4.55 -5.06
C GLN A 5 -0.12 -4.86 -3.62
N ILE A 6 0.83 -5.35 -2.81
CA ILE A 6 0.65 -5.65 -1.39
C ILE A 6 1.55 -4.73 -0.55
N VAL A 7 0.94 -4.02 0.40
CA VAL A 7 1.64 -3.21 1.40
C VAL A 7 1.64 -3.96 2.72
N TRP A 8 2.83 -4.30 3.21
CA TRP A 8 2.99 -4.98 4.50
C TRP A 8 3.13 -3.98 5.64
N LEU A 9 2.22 -4.09 6.61
CA LEU A 9 2.21 -3.33 7.84
C LEU A 9 2.89 -4.12 8.96
N GLN A 10 3.65 -3.42 9.79
CA GLN A 10 4.16 -3.97 11.05
C GLN A 10 3.00 -4.34 11.99
N SER A 11 3.25 -5.32 12.86
CA SER A 11 2.22 -5.92 13.73
C SER A 11 1.44 -4.90 14.59
N SER A 12 2.04 -3.78 14.99
CA SER A 12 1.41 -2.72 15.79
C SER A 12 1.02 -1.47 14.99
N ALA A 13 1.38 -1.39 13.70
CA ALA A 13 1.10 -0.20 12.90
C ALA A 13 -0.41 -0.10 12.59
N THR A 14 -0.96 1.11 12.76
CA THR A 14 -2.37 1.42 12.47
C THR A 14 -2.54 2.42 11.33
N SER A 15 -1.44 3.03 10.88
CA SER A 15 -1.40 3.98 9.77
C SER A 15 -0.31 3.61 8.78
N TYR A 16 -0.53 3.94 7.52
CA TYR A 16 0.45 3.72 6.45
C TYR A 16 0.46 4.86 5.44
N VAL A 17 1.61 5.00 4.79
CA VAL A 17 1.77 5.73 3.55
C VAL A 17 2.52 4.81 2.60
N ALA A 18 1.94 4.55 1.44
CA ALA A 18 2.51 3.72 0.39
C ALA A 18 2.52 4.46 -0.95
N ILE A 19 3.36 4.02 -1.86
CA ILE A 19 3.39 4.51 -3.25
C ILE A 19 2.68 3.49 -4.12
N CYS A 20 1.68 3.92 -4.88
CA CYS A 20 1.04 3.06 -5.87
C CYS A 20 2.01 2.79 -7.02
N GLU A 21 2.44 1.53 -7.15
CA GLU A 21 3.43 1.12 -8.16
C GLU A 21 2.90 1.29 -9.58
N ALA A 22 1.60 1.02 -9.82
CA ALA A 22 0.99 1.25 -11.12
C ALA A 22 1.00 2.74 -11.52
N CYS A 23 0.73 3.65 -10.56
CA CYS A 23 0.84 5.08 -10.83
C CYS A 23 2.29 5.52 -11.09
N LEU A 24 3.27 4.86 -10.46
CA LEU A 24 4.68 5.15 -10.64
C LEU A 24 5.23 4.57 -11.96
N ALA A 25 4.68 3.43 -12.40
CA ALA A 25 5.05 2.75 -13.65
C ALA A 25 4.47 3.43 -14.89
N GLU A 26 3.40 4.21 -14.74
CA GLU A 26 2.84 5.10 -15.77
C GLU A 26 3.14 6.59 -15.47
N PRO A 27 4.42 7.02 -15.47
CA PRO A 27 4.71 8.43 -15.42
C PRO A 27 4.30 9.04 -16.77
N ASP A 28 3.35 9.97 -16.74
CA ASP A 28 3.09 10.89 -17.86
C ASP A 28 4.38 11.69 -18.16
N ASP A 29 5.19 11.93 -17.12
CA ASP A 29 6.51 12.54 -17.19
C ASP A 29 7.47 11.89 -16.16
N ARG A 30 8.56 11.25 -16.63
CA ARG A 30 9.48 10.42 -15.82
C ARG A 30 10.28 11.21 -14.76
N THR A 31 10.23 12.53 -14.83
CA THR A 31 10.98 13.47 -13.97
C THR A 31 10.08 14.28 -13.02
N ASP A 32 8.76 14.09 -13.06
CA ASP A 32 7.84 14.94 -12.31
C ASP A 32 7.70 14.50 -10.84
N VAL A 33 8.22 15.32 -9.93
CA VAL A 33 8.03 15.19 -8.46
C VAL A 33 6.54 15.14 -8.09
N LEU A 34 5.66 15.73 -8.90
CA LEU A 34 4.22 15.67 -8.70
C LEU A 34 3.66 14.28 -9.00
N SER A 35 4.25 13.51 -9.91
CA SER A 35 3.87 12.10 -10.16
C SER A 35 4.05 11.25 -8.92
N TYR A 36 5.17 11.42 -8.20
CA TYR A 36 5.41 10.76 -6.92
C TYR A 36 4.37 11.17 -5.87
N ARG A 37 4.03 12.47 -5.80
CA ARG A 37 3.03 12.99 -4.87
C ARG A 37 1.62 12.49 -5.19
N ARG A 38 1.28 12.28 -6.46
CA ARG A 38 0.00 11.72 -6.93
C ARG A 38 -0.09 10.21 -6.70
N ALA A 39 1.04 9.51 -6.72
CA ALA A 39 1.13 8.08 -6.44
C ALA A 39 1.04 7.74 -4.94
N LYS A 40 1.21 8.71 -4.03
CA LYS A 40 1.06 8.50 -2.59
C LYS A 40 -0.38 8.11 -2.22
N VAL A 41 -0.50 7.02 -1.47
CA VAL A 41 -1.73 6.50 -0.88
C VAL A 41 -1.53 6.43 0.62
N GLY A 42 -2.33 7.17 1.37
CA GLY A 42 -2.34 7.16 2.83
C GLY A 42 -3.63 6.52 3.35
N GLY A 43 -3.55 5.89 4.52
CA GLY A 43 -4.72 5.33 5.17
C GLY A 43 -4.40 4.73 6.53
N SER A 44 -5.43 4.12 7.12
CA SER A 44 -5.33 3.39 8.37
C SER A 44 -5.83 1.96 8.23
N LEU A 45 -5.30 1.08 9.06
CA LEU A 45 -5.77 -0.28 9.26
C LEU A 45 -6.00 -0.46 10.76
N ARG A 46 -7.22 -0.82 11.16
CA ARG A 46 -7.54 -1.10 12.56
C ARG A 46 -6.63 -2.20 13.11
N LEU A 47 -6.30 -2.14 14.40
CA LEU A 47 -5.39 -3.09 15.03
C LEU A 47 -5.90 -4.54 14.91
N GLU A 48 -7.21 -4.71 14.99
CA GLU A 48 -7.93 -5.99 14.90
C GLU A 48 -8.01 -6.56 13.48
N ALA A 49 -7.67 -5.75 12.46
CA ALA A 49 -7.73 -6.16 11.07
C ALA A 49 -6.34 -6.59 10.58
N ASP A 50 -6.29 -7.78 9.98
CA ASP A 50 -5.09 -8.30 9.32
C ASP A 50 -5.02 -7.93 7.83
N VAL A 51 -6.17 -7.59 7.22
CA VAL A 51 -6.27 -7.27 5.80
C VAL A 51 -7.18 -6.06 5.60
N GLY A 52 -6.75 -5.16 4.72
CA GLY A 52 -7.55 -4.04 4.23
C GLY A 52 -7.34 -3.83 2.73
N PHE A 53 -8.22 -3.04 2.12
CA PHE A 53 -8.09 -2.61 0.73
C PHE A 53 -8.21 -1.10 0.66
N VAL A 54 -7.37 -0.52 -0.19
CA VAL A 54 -7.44 0.90 -0.51
C VAL A 54 -7.31 1.07 -2.01
N ARG A 55 -7.95 2.11 -2.54
CA ARG A 55 -7.77 2.53 -3.93
C ARG A 55 -6.94 3.81 -3.95
N CYS A 56 -5.95 3.89 -4.84
CA CYS A 56 -5.29 5.15 -5.11
C CYS A 56 -6.26 6.12 -5.81
N ARG A 57 -5.87 7.40 -5.98
CA ARG A 57 -6.70 8.41 -6.65
C ARG A 57 -7.04 8.08 -8.10
N ARG A 58 -6.21 7.28 -8.79
CA ARG A 58 -6.45 6.78 -10.16
C ARG A 58 -7.27 5.48 -10.19
N GLY A 59 -7.66 4.93 -9.04
CA GLY A 59 -8.50 3.73 -8.94
C GLY A 59 -7.77 2.40 -8.80
N HIS A 60 -6.43 2.36 -8.87
CA HIS A 60 -5.65 1.13 -8.65
C HIS A 60 -5.85 0.60 -7.23
N ARG A 61 -6.04 -0.71 -7.10
CA ARG A 61 -6.30 -1.37 -5.82
C ARG A 61 -4.99 -1.85 -5.18
N LEU A 62 -4.76 -1.43 -3.94
CA LEU A 62 -3.68 -1.93 -3.09
C LEU A 62 -4.28 -2.80 -1.98
N SER A 63 -3.60 -3.88 -1.65
CA SER A 63 -3.96 -4.73 -0.50
C SER A 63 -3.03 -4.41 0.65
N ILE A 64 -3.61 -4.05 1.80
CA ILE A 64 -2.86 -3.79 3.01
C ILE A 64 -2.90 -5.05 3.86
N ARG A 65 -1.75 -5.58 4.25
CA ARG A 65 -1.65 -6.81 5.05
C ARG A 65 -0.79 -6.59 6.27
N ARG A 66 -1.27 -7.02 7.43
CA ARG A 66 -0.49 -7.00 8.67
C ARG A 66 0.46 -8.20 8.70
N LEU A 67 1.69 -7.97 9.12
CA LEU A 67 2.62 -9.02 9.50
C LEU A 67 2.14 -9.62 10.83
N THR A 68 1.28 -10.63 10.77
CA THR A 68 1.07 -11.53 11.91
C THR A 68 2.34 -12.31 12.13
N ARG A 69 2.96 -12.22 13.31
CA ARG A 69 4.07 -13.12 13.65
C ARG A 69 3.53 -14.53 13.47
N VAL A 70 4.15 -15.33 12.61
CA VAL A 70 4.02 -16.78 12.73
C VAL A 70 4.51 -17.06 14.15
N ARG A 71 3.60 -17.39 15.07
CA ARG A 71 4.00 -18.05 16.31
C ARG A 71 4.62 -19.35 15.85
N THR A 72 5.95 -19.44 15.82
CA THR A 72 6.61 -20.73 15.75
C THR A 72 6.06 -21.52 16.94
N PRO A 73 5.34 -22.64 16.73
CA PRO A 73 5.04 -23.52 17.84
C PRO A 73 6.39 -24.04 18.35
N ILE A 74 6.67 -23.75 19.62
CA ILE A 74 7.72 -24.40 20.40
C ILE A 74 7.39 -25.87 20.57
#